data_AF-A0A0L1IXV9-F1
#
_entry.id   AF-A0A0L1IXV9-F1
#
_cell.length_a   1.000
_cell.length_b   1.000
_cell.length_c   1.000
_cell.angle_alpha   90.00
_cell.angle_beta   90.00
_cell.angle_gamma   90.00
#
_symmetry.space_group_name_H-M   'P 1'
#
loop_
_entity.id
_entity.type
_entity.pdbx_description
1 polymer ?
#
loop_
_entity_poly.entity_id
_entity_poly.type
_entity_poly.pdbx_seq_one_letter_code
_entity_poly.pdbx_strand_id
1 'polypeptide(L)'
;MAAVSNQLFTLGASGTFFSVSAEMKRPELFTRSLLCGQSFIVITNIAVSSIIYGKIGQYLASPALGSAGTLIKKISYGIALPGLIVTAVLWSHVAAKYWFVRILRGTPHLQSNTVVHWSVWIGSMLVTVVFGFIIVEVVPFFDNFLSLVGALVNPVFTNILPGFMLLYYLAKRPEKAAERIQNIDTEESISARRWLLEAFKTYRNGWKEVVVLSVAYFMILTGFLIIVGGTYATVLVIQASYDEGSVSGVFSCADSS
;
A
#
# COMPACT_ATOMS: atom_id res chain seq x y z
N MET A 1 11.91 12.83 -8.41
CA MET A 1 11.71 11.55 -7.71
C MET A 1 10.48 11.56 -6.80
N ALA A 2 10.27 12.61 -6.00
CA ALA A 2 9.11 12.69 -5.09
C ALA A 2 7.74 12.49 -5.80
N ALA A 3 7.57 13.05 -7.00
CA ALA A 3 6.37 12.86 -7.82
C ALA A 3 6.10 11.39 -8.22
N VAL A 4 7.16 10.63 -8.53
CA VAL A 4 7.03 9.21 -8.90
C VAL A 4 6.58 8.40 -7.69
N SER A 5 7.18 8.65 -6.52
CA SER A 5 6.78 8.00 -5.27
C SER A 5 5.37 8.37 -4.80
N ASN A 6 4.95 9.62 -5.01
CA ASN A 6 3.56 10.04 -4.76
C ASN A 6 2.58 9.30 -5.68
N GLN A 7 2.93 9.14 -6.96
CA GLN A 7 2.11 8.37 -7.87
C GLN A 7 2.05 6.88 -7.50
N LEU A 8 3.17 6.32 -7.03
CA LEU A 8 3.23 4.96 -6.52
C LEU A 8 2.33 4.80 -5.28
N PHE A 9 2.30 5.78 -4.37
CA PHE A 9 1.39 5.79 -3.23
C PHE A 9 -0.08 5.78 -3.68
N THR A 10 -0.46 6.63 -4.63
CA THR A 10 -1.84 6.73 -5.14
C THR A 10 -2.34 5.41 -5.74
N LEU A 11 -1.47 4.65 -6.40
CA LEU A 11 -1.81 3.36 -7.02
C LEU A 11 -1.52 2.17 -6.09
N GLY A 12 -1.03 2.44 -4.88
CA GLY A 12 -0.47 1.48 -3.94
C GLY A 12 -1.48 0.94 -2.92
N ALA A 13 -2.38 0.07 -3.36
CA ALA A 13 -3.39 -0.57 -2.48
C ALA A 13 -3.13 -2.06 -2.22
N SER A 14 -1.95 -2.59 -2.60
CA SER A 14 -1.72 -4.04 -2.62
C SER A 14 -1.86 -4.77 -1.29
N GLY A 15 -1.68 -4.07 -0.16
CA GLY A 15 -1.86 -4.66 1.17
C GLY A 15 -3.32 -5.07 1.49
N THR A 16 -4.32 -4.35 0.96
CA THR A 16 -5.74 -4.62 1.26
C THR A 16 -6.35 -5.66 0.32
N PHE A 17 -5.69 -5.93 -0.81
CA PHE A 17 -6.14 -6.94 -1.77
C PHE A 17 -6.24 -8.34 -1.15
N PHE A 18 -5.36 -8.69 -0.22
CA PHE A 18 -5.43 -9.99 0.46
C PHE A 18 -6.69 -10.11 1.34
N SER A 19 -7.01 -9.09 2.14
CA SER A 19 -8.23 -9.11 2.96
C SER A 19 -9.50 -9.08 2.11
N VAL A 20 -9.52 -8.27 1.04
CA VAL A 20 -10.67 -8.20 0.13
C VAL A 20 -10.86 -9.53 -0.60
N SER A 21 -9.78 -10.14 -1.10
CA SER A 21 -9.84 -11.44 -1.77
C SER A 21 -10.38 -12.56 -0.86
N ALA A 22 -10.07 -12.49 0.45
CA ALA A 22 -10.55 -13.46 1.44
C ALA A 22 -12.05 -13.32 1.77
N GLU A 23 -12.64 -12.15 1.54
CA GLU A 23 -14.06 -11.86 1.76
C GLU A 23 -14.91 -12.04 0.48
N MET A 24 -14.29 -12.28 -0.69
CA MET A 24 -15.01 -12.48 -1.95
C MET A 24 -15.67 -13.86 -2.03
N LYS A 25 -16.96 -13.88 -2.40
CA LYS A 25 -17.72 -15.12 -2.67
C LYS A 25 -17.12 -15.98 -3.79
N ARG A 26 -16.47 -15.36 -4.78
CA ARG A 26 -15.82 -16.04 -5.91
C ARG A 26 -14.41 -15.47 -6.13
N PRO A 27 -13.36 -16.06 -5.53
CA PRO A 27 -12.00 -15.52 -5.60
C PRO A 27 -11.35 -15.65 -6.99
N GLU A 28 -11.81 -16.59 -7.83
CA GLU A 28 -11.28 -16.79 -9.19
C GLU A 28 -11.45 -15.58 -10.13
N LEU A 29 -12.42 -14.70 -9.83
CA LEU A 29 -12.69 -13.50 -10.63
C LEU A 29 -11.92 -12.27 -10.13
N PHE A 30 -11.14 -12.41 -9.05
CA PHE A 30 -10.47 -11.30 -8.39
C PHE A 30 -9.60 -10.48 -9.35
N THR A 31 -8.80 -11.14 -10.19
CA THR A 31 -7.91 -10.46 -11.14
C THR A 31 -8.68 -9.59 -12.15
N ARG A 32 -9.87 -10.04 -12.59
CA ARG A 32 -10.69 -9.27 -13.54
C ARG A 32 -11.29 -8.03 -12.87
N SER A 33 -11.80 -8.18 -11.65
CA SER A 33 -12.32 -7.07 -10.84
C SER A 33 -11.22 -6.06 -10.53
N LEU A 34 -10.02 -6.55 -10.19
CA LEU A 34 -8.85 -5.74 -9.88
C LEU A 34 -8.40 -4.92 -11.10
N LEU A 35 -8.29 -5.54 -12.28
CA LEU A 35 -7.91 -4.83 -13.51
C LEU A 35 -8.91 -3.73 -13.88
N CYS A 36 -10.21 -4.00 -13.74
CA CYS A 36 -11.25 -2.99 -14.00
C CYS A 36 -11.14 -1.82 -13.01
N GLY A 37 -11.06 -2.11 -11.70
CA GLY A 37 -10.95 -1.09 -10.66
C GLY A 37 -9.68 -0.25 -10.80
N GLN A 38 -8.53 -0.91 -11.01
CA GLN A 38 -7.25 -0.22 -11.18
C GLN A 38 -7.24 0.66 -12.44
N SER A 39 -7.78 0.17 -13.56
CA SER A 39 -7.84 0.95 -14.80
C SER A 39 -8.69 2.20 -14.62
N PHE A 40 -9.83 2.08 -13.93
CA PHE A 40 -10.69 3.22 -13.61
C PHE A 40 -9.96 4.27 -12.75
N ILE A 41 -9.24 3.83 -11.72
CA ILE A 41 -8.44 4.72 -10.86
C ILE A 41 -7.34 5.42 -11.67
N VAL A 42 -6.63 4.70 -12.53
CA VAL A 42 -5.56 5.27 -13.36
C VAL A 42 -6.12 6.32 -14.34
N ILE A 43 -7.22 6.02 -15.02
CA ILE A 43 -7.84 6.94 -15.99
C ILE A 43 -8.30 8.22 -15.29
N THR A 44 -8.98 8.10 -14.15
CA THR A 44 -9.46 9.26 -13.39
C THR A 44 -8.31 10.11 -12.85
N ASN A 45 -7.24 9.48 -12.35
CA ASN A 45 -6.04 10.19 -11.90
C ASN A 45 -5.36 10.97 -13.04
N ILE A 46 -5.20 10.35 -14.22
CA ILE A 46 -4.60 11.01 -15.38
C ILE A 46 -5.48 12.19 -15.84
N ALA A 47 -6.80 11.99 -15.95
CA ALA A 47 -7.73 13.01 -16.39
C ALA A 47 -7.73 14.22 -15.43
N VAL A 48 -7.88 13.99 -14.12
CA VAL A 48 -7.90 15.06 -13.11
C VAL A 48 -6.57 15.80 -13.06
N SER A 49 -5.45 15.08 -13.03
CA SER A 49 -4.11 15.69 -12.99
C SER A 49 -3.84 16.55 -14.21
N SER A 50 -4.22 16.09 -15.40
CA SER A 50 -4.03 16.85 -16.66
C SER A 50 -4.85 18.14 -16.69
N ILE A 51 -6.12 18.09 -16.24
CA ILE A 51 -7.00 19.26 -16.20
C ILE A 51 -6.49 20.31 -15.20
N ILE A 52 -6.09 19.87 -14.01
CA ILE A 52 -5.60 20.77 -12.94
C ILE A 52 -4.29 21.41 -13.37
N TYR A 53 -3.33 20.61 -13.86
CA TYR A 53 -2.04 21.13 -14.33
C TYR A 53 -2.21 22.10 -15.51
N GLY A 54 -3.12 21.80 -16.44
CA GLY A 54 -3.41 22.68 -17.58
C GLY A 54 -4.01 24.04 -17.19
N LYS A 55 -4.65 24.17 -16.02
CA LYS A 55 -5.26 25.44 -15.56
C LYS A 55 -4.37 26.26 -14.62
N ILE A 56 -3.58 25.61 -13.77
CA ILE A 56 -2.81 26.28 -12.70
C ILE A 56 -1.31 26.32 -13.03
N GLY A 57 -0.81 25.36 -13.81
CA GLY A 57 0.61 25.25 -14.15
C GLY A 57 1.47 24.97 -12.92
N GLN A 58 2.63 25.63 -12.87
CA GLN A 58 3.66 25.41 -11.83
C GLN A 58 3.28 25.91 -10.43
N TYR A 59 2.21 26.70 -10.30
CA TYR A 59 1.78 27.29 -9.02
C TYR A 59 0.73 26.44 -8.30
N LEU A 60 0.71 25.12 -8.55
CA LEU A 60 -0.22 24.20 -7.91
C LEU A 60 0.16 24.04 -6.44
N ALA A 61 -0.72 24.51 -5.54
CA ALA A 61 -0.62 24.24 -4.12
C ALA A 61 -0.92 22.77 -3.83
N SER A 62 -0.24 22.22 -2.84
CA SER A 62 -0.47 20.87 -2.35
C SER A 62 -1.10 20.93 -0.95
N PRO A 63 -2.31 20.37 -0.75
CA PRO A 63 -3.15 19.61 -1.69
C PRO A 63 -3.81 20.48 -2.79
N ALA A 64 -4.05 19.90 -3.97
CA ALA A 64 -4.56 20.62 -5.16
C ALA A 64 -5.83 21.46 -4.93
N LEU A 65 -6.69 21.03 -4.00
CA LEU A 65 -7.89 21.76 -3.55
C LEU A 65 -7.58 23.15 -2.99
N GLY A 66 -6.37 23.37 -2.49
CA GLY A 66 -5.89 24.65 -1.95
C GLY A 66 -5.67 25.73 -3.01
N SER A 67 -5.50 25.35 -4.28
CA SER A 67 -5.26 26.29 -5.39
C SER A 67 -6.51 27.00 -5.88
N ALA A 68 -7.69 26.56 -5.44
CA ALA A 68 -8.96 27.17 -5.82
C ALA A 68 -9.22 28.47 -5.03
N GLY A 69 -9.97 29.41 -5.60
CA GLY A 69 -10.38 30.63 -4.90
C GLY A 69 -11.11 30.33 -3.58
N THR A 70 -11.06 31.25 -2.62
CA THR A 70 -11.50 31.04 -1.22
C THR A 70 -12.89 30.42 -1.07
N LEU A 71 -13.85 30.79 -1.93
CA LEU A 71 -15.20 30.23 -1.93
C LEU A 71 -15.22 28.78 -2.45
N ILE A 72 -14.58 28.52 -3.59
CA ILE A 72 -14.51 27.18 -4.19
C ILE A 72 -13.71 26.23 -3.28
N LYS A 73 -12.59 26.68 -2.69
CA LYS A 73 -11.80 25.92 -1.71
C LYS A 73 -12.70 25.39 -0.59
N LYS A 74 -13.49 26.26 0.06
CA LYS A 74 -14.38 25.85 1.17
C LYS A 74 -15.45 24.83 0.73
N ILE A 75 -16.08 25.04 -0.43
CA ILE A 75 -17.09 24.11 -0.96
C ILE A 75 -16.45 22.76 -1.29
N SER A 76 -15.32 22.75 -1.99
CA SER A 76 -14.65 21.52 -2.38
C SER A 76 -14.16 20.72 -1.18
N TYR A 77 -13.60 21.39 -0.15
CA TYR A 77 -13.27 20.72 1.10
C TYR A 77 -14.51 20.18 1.81
N GLY A 78 -15.63 20.92 1.82
CA GLY A 78 -16.90 20.45 2.38
C GLY A 78 -17.44 19.18 1.71
N ILE A 79 -17.34 19.08 0.38
CA ILE A 79 -17.75 17.88 -0.39
C ILE A 79 -16.75 16.73 -0.20
N ALA A 80 -15.46 17.03 -0.08
CA ALA A 80 -14.42 16.01 0.14
C ALA A 80 -14.48 15.43 1.56
N LEU A 81 -14.94 16.20 2.55
CA LEU A 81 -14.89 15.85 3.97
C LEU A 81 -15.55 14.49 4.30
N PRO A 82 -16.77 14.17 3.83
CA PRO A 82 -17.36 12.85 4.07
C PRO A 82 -16.51 11.71 3.50
N GLY A 83 -15.95 11.89 2.30
CA GLY A 83 -15.09 10.88 1.67
C GLY A 83 -13.78 10.68 2.45
N LEU A 84 -13.19 11.78 2.95
CA LEU A 84 -11.99 11.74 3.78
C LEU A 84 -12.27 11.04 5.12
N ILE A 85 -13.39 11.32 5.79
CA ILE A 85 -13.80 10.65 7.03
C ILE A 85 -13.98 9.15 6.79
N VAL A 86 -14.75 8.77 5.77
CA VAL A 86 -15.00 7.35 5.49
C VAL A 86 -13.70 6.61 5.21
N THR A 87 -12.80 7.22 4.42
CA THR A 87 -11.48 6.65 4.13
C THR A 87 -10.65 6.50 5.39
N ALA A 88 -10.56 7.54 6.24
CA ALA A 88 -9.83 7.50 7.50
C ALA A 88 -10.36 6.41 8.46
N VAL A 89 -11.69 6.28 8.56
CA VAL A 89 -12.34 5.26 9.39
C VAL A 89 -12.05 3.86 8.86
N LEU A 90 -12.15 3.63 7.54
CA LEU A 90 -11.88 2.33 6.94
C LEU A 90 -10.44 1.88 7.16
N TRP A 91 -9.45 2.74 6.92
CA TRP A 91 -8.04 2.41 7.13
C TRP A 91 -7.71 2.19 8.61
N SER A 92 -8.23 3.03 9.51
CA SER A 92 -8.05 2.85 10.96
C SER A 92 -8.68 1.55 11.43
N HIS A 93 -9.86 1.21 10.92
CA HIS A 93 -10.56 -0.02 11.27
C HIS A 93 -9.82 -1.27 10.78
N VAL A 94 -9.29 -1.27 9.55
CA VAL A 94 -8.50 -2.40 9.03
C VAL A 94 -7.24 -2.63 9.88
N ALA A 95 -6.53 -1.55 10.25
CA ALA A 95 -5.39 -1.63 11.15
C ALA A 95 -5.79 -2.13 12.55
N ALA A 96 -6.83 -1.57 13.17
CA ALA A 96 -7.31 -1.99 14.48
C ALA A 96 -7.79 -3.45 14.50
N LYS A 97 -8.48 -3.91 13.44
CA LYS A 97 -8.91 -5.30 13.25
C LYS A 97 -7.71 -6.25 13.19
N TYR A 98 -6.61 -5.84 12.55
CA TYR A 98 -5.40 -6.66 12.48
C TYR A 98 -4.83 -6.95 13.88
N TRP A 99 -4.67 -5.90 14.70
CA TRP A 99 -4.24 -6.03 16.10
C TRP A 99 -5.22 -6.86 16.93
N PHE A 100 -6.51 -6.55 16.82
CA PHE A 100 -7.60 -7.22 17.52
C PHE A 100 -7.61 -8.74 17.26
N VAL A 101 -7.58 -9.14 15.98
CA VAL A 101 -7.54 -10.55 15.60
C VAL A 101 -6.24 -11.21 16.04
N ARG A 102 -5.11 -10.50 16.03
CA ARG A 102 -3.82 -11.10 16.44
C ARG A 102 -3.76 -11.40 17.93
N ILE A 103 -4.29 -10.50 18.76
CA ILE A 103 -4.31 -10.64 20.23
C ILE A 103 -5.31 -11.71 20.67
N LEU A 104 -6.52 -11.73 20.09
CA LEU A 104 -7.60 -12.62 20.52
C LEU A 104 -7.68 -13.94 19.75
N ARG A 105 -6.81 -14.18 18.75
CA ARG A 105 -6.83 -15.44 17.98
C ARG A 105 -6.67 -16.63 18.92
N GLY A 106 -7.60 -17.59 18.83
CA GLY A 106 -7.59 -18.82 19.62
C GLY A 106 -8.29 -18.70 20.96
N THR A 107 -8.88 -17.54 21.29
CA THR A 107 -9.67 -17.35 22.51
C THR A 107 -11.18 -17.30 22.19
N PRO A 108 -12.05 -17.73 23.12
CA PRO A 108 -13.51 -17.64 22.93
C PRO A 108 -14.00 -16.18 22.89
N HIS A 109 -13.21 -15.24 23.40
CA HIS A 109 -13.49 -13.80 23.44
C HIS A 109 -13.49 -13.15 22.05
N LEU A 110 -12.95 -13.80 21.02
CA LEU A 110 -12.90 -13.23 19.66
C LEU A 110 -14.29 -13.03 19.05
N GLN A 111 -15.23 -13.93 19.32
CA GLN A 111 -16.59 -13.90 18.78
C GLN A 111 -17.69 -13.75 19.84
N SER A 112 -17.34 -13.80 21.13
CA SER A 112 -18.30 -13.62 22.22
C SER A 112 -18.27 -12.18 22.76
N ASN A 113 -19.45 -11.66 23.11
CA ASN A 113 -19.64 -10.33 23.69
C ASN A 113 -19.14 -10.26 25.13
N THR A 114 -17.83 -10.24 25.30
CA THR A 114 -17.16 -10.18 26.60
C THR A 114 -16.54 -8.80 26.83
N VAL A 115 -16.31 -8.42 28.08
CA VAL A 115 -15.61 -7.16 28.41
C VAL A 115 -14.18 -7.15 27.84
N VAL A 116 -13.55 -8.33 27.75
CA VAL A 116 -12.23 -8.50 27.10
C VAL A 116 -12.31 -8.19 25.60
N HIS A 117 -13.38 -8.63 24.91
CA HIS A 117 -13.60 -8.29 23.50
C HIS A 117 -13.69 -6.77 23.31
N TRP A 118 -14.58 -6.11 24.07
CA TRP A 118 -14.81 -4.67 23.94
C TRP A 118 -13.59 -3.84 24.32
N SER A 119 -12.88 -4.20 25.39
CA SER A 119 -11.67 -3.48 25.82
C SER A 119 -10.54 -3.60 24.80
N VAL A 120 -10.30 -4.79 24.23
CA VAL A 120 -9.25 -4.97 23.20
C VAL A 120 -9.63 -4.26 21.90
N TRP A 121 -10.91 -4.23 21.53
CA TRP A 121 -11.38 -3.51 20.34
C TRP A 121 -11.26 -1.99 20.49
N ILE A 122 -11.75 -1.41 21.59
CA ILE A 122 -11.61 0.04 21.85
C ILE A 122 -10.14 0.40 22.00
N GLY A 123 -9.36 -0.43 22.71
CA GLY A 123 -7.93 -0.22 22.89
C GLY A 123 -7.16 -0.23 21.58
N SER A 124 -7.41 -1.19 20.69
CA SER A 124 -6.74 -1.23 19.38
C SER A 124 -7.13 -0.07 18.47
N MET A 125 -8.38 0.39 18.54
CA MET A 125 -8.85 1.56 17.81
C MET A 125 -8.16 2.84 18.32
N LEU A 126 -8.13 3.04 19.64
CA LEU A 126 -7.52 4.22 20.27
C LEU A 126 -6.02 4.28 20.00
N VAL A 127 -5.30 3.16 20.12
CA VAL A 127 -3.87 3.11 19.81
C VAL A 127 -3.60 3.49 18.36
N THR A 128 -4.40 2.99 17.42
CA THR A 128 -4.23 3.31 15.99
C THR A 128 -4.46 4.80 15.72
N VAL A 129 -5.50 5.39 16.32
CA VAL A 129 -5.83 6.82 16.14
C VAL A 129 -4.78 7.73 16.78
N VAL A 130 -4.37 7.46 18.02
CA VAL A 130 -3.35 8.25 18.73
C VAL A 130 -2.01 8.20 17.98
N PHE A 131 -1.62 7.02 17.49
CA PHE A 131 -0.41 6.89 16.68
C PHE A 131 -0.51 7.71 15.38
N GLY A 132 -1.64 7.65 14.69
CA GLY A 132 -1.88 8.47 13.49
C GLY A 132 -1.81 9.97 13.78
N PHE A 133 -2.39 10.41 14.89
CA PHE A 133 -2.36 11.80 15.33
C PHE A 133 -0.92 12.31 15.54
N ILE A 134 -0.10 11.55 16.27
CA ILE A 134 1.31 11.89 16.51
C ILE A 134 2.07 12.00 15.19
N ILE A 135 1.88 11.06 14.26
CA ILE A 135 2.59 11.09 12.97
C ILE A 135 2.20 12.33 12.14
N VAL A 136 0.93 12.72 12.15
CA VAL A 136 0.46 13.91 11.42
C VAL A 136 1.01 15.20 12.03
N GLU A 137 1.12 15.29 13.36
CA GLU A 137 1.71 16.48 14.02
C GLU A 137 3.23 16.57 13.83
N VAL A 138 3.90 15.43 13.63
CA VAL A 138 5.36 15.38 13.44
C VAL A 138 5.78 15.83 12.05
N VAL A 139 4.94 15.66 11.03
CA VAL A 139 5.34 15.89 9.64
C VAL A 139 4.65 17.14 9.05
N PRO A 140 5.35 18.30 9.03
CA PRO A 140 4.78 19.59 8.60
C PRO A 140 4.57 19.75 7.07
N PHE A 141 4.78 18.70 6.27
CA PHE A 141 4.66 18.71 4.81
C PHE A 141 3.91 17.46 4.29
N PHE A 142 2.74 17.66 3.67
CA PHE A 142 1.92 16.54 3.20
C PHE A 142 2.57 15.73 2.07
N ASP A 143 3.10 16.40 1.05
CA ASP A 143 3.59 15.71 -0.16
C ASP A 143 4.85 14.89 0.09
N ASN A 144 5.81 15.42 0.85
CA ASN A 144 7.03 14.69 1.18
C ASN A 144 6.73 13.51 2.12
N PHE A 145 5.72 13.64 3.00
CA PHE A 145 5.24 12.52 3.81
C PHE A 145 4.67 11.39 2.95
N LEU A 146 3.74 11.70 2.04
CA LEU A 146 3.16 10.73 1.12
C LEU A 146 4.25 10.06 0.26
N SER A 147 5.24 10.84 -0.15
CA SER A 147 6.35 10.37 -0.96
C SER A 147 7.24 9.39 -0.19
N LEU A 148 7.51 9.69 1.08
CA LEU A 148 8.29 8.83 1.97
C LEU A 148 7.58 7.52 2.26
N VAL A 149 6.29 7.59 2.64
CA VAL A 149 5.46 6.40 2.91
C VAL A 149 5.30 5.56 1.64
N GLY A 150 5.08 6.22 0.51
CA GLY A 150 4.97 5.62 -0.82
C GLY A 150 6.26 4.95 -1.29
N ALA A 151 7.43 5.49 -0.96
CA ALA A 151 8.72 4.86 -1.28
C ALA A 151 9.05 3.70 -0.33
N LEU A 152 8.71 3.81 0.95
CA LEU A 152 9.13 2.84 1.96
C LEU A 152 8.20 1.62 2.03
N VAL A 153 6.88 1.85 2.07
CA VAL A 153 5.89 0.80 2.36
C VAL A 153 5.36 0.18 1.08
N ASN A 154 5.06 0.99 0.07
CA ASN A 154 4.37 0.50 -1.11
C ASN A 154 5.16 -0.54 -1.94
N PRO A 155 6.48 -0.38 -2.20
CA PRO A 155 7.23 -1.34 -3.02
C PRO A 155 7.35 -2.71 -2.34
N VAL A 156 7.28 -2.75 -1.01
CA VAL A 156 7.27 -4.02 -0.26
C VAL A 156 6.06 -4.86 -0.66
N PHE A 157 4.87 -4.26 -0.70
CA PHE A 157 3.62 -4.97 -0.99
C PHE A 157 3.31 -5.11 -2.48
N THR A 158 3.77 -4.19 -3.32
CA THR A 158 3.50 -4.18 -4.77
C THR A 158 4.54 -4.93 -5.59
N ASN A 159 5.81 -4.93 -5.16
CA ASN A 159 6.93 -5.42 -5.95
C ASN A 159 7.65 -6.59 -5.26
N ILE A 160 8.13 -6.39 -4.03
CA ILE A 160 8.99 -7.36 -3.34
C ILE A 160 8.20 -8.63 -2.96
N LEU A 161 7.07 -8.49 -2.23
CA LEU A 161 6.26 -9.64 -1.81
C LEU A 161 5.70 -10.44 -3.00
N PRO A 162 5.08 -9.81 -4.03
CA PRO A 162 4.63 -10.53 -5.22
C PRO A 162 5.79 -11.15 -6.01
N GLY A 163 6.96 -10.50 -6.07
CA GLY A 163 8.15 -11.05 -6.71
C GLY A 163 8.62 -12.34 -6.05
N PHE A 164 8.70 -12.38 -4.72
CA PHE A 164 9.00 -13.61 -3.97
C PHE A 164 7.90 -14.67 -4.12
N MET A 165 6.63 -14.27 -4.11
CA MET A 165 5.50 -15.19 -4.32
C MET A 165 5.57 -15.86 -5.70
N LEU A 166 5.97 -15.11 -6.73
CA LEU A 166 6.10 -15.58 -8.10
C LEU A 166 7.30 -16.51 -8.27
N LEU A 167 8.43 -16.22 -7.62
CA LEU A 167 9.55 -17.18 -7.49
C LEU A 167 9.13 -18.48 -6.80
N TYR A 168 8.32 -18.38 -5.74
CA TYR A 168 7.85 -19.56 -5.00
C TYR A 168 6.89 -20.40 -5.85
N TYR A 169 6.01 -19.75 -6.62
CA TYR A 169 5.13 -20.42 -7.57
C TYR A 169 5.90 -21.17 -8.66
N LEU A 170 6.96 -20.56 -9.20
CA LEU A 170 7.87 -21.17 -10.18
C LEU A 170 8.60 -22.40 -9.62
N ALA A 171 9.02 -22.35 -8.35
CA ALA A 171 9.71 -23.45 -7.69
C ALA A 171 8.77 -24.63 -7.43
N LYS A 172 7.58 -24.36 -6.88
CA LYS A 172 6.67 -25.41 -6.39
C LYS A 172 5.74 -25.98 -7.45
N ARG A 173 5.51 -25.27 -8.58
CA ARG A 173 4.57 -25.65 -9.66
C ARG A 173 3.29 -26.29 -9.11
N PRO A 174 2.49 -25.57 -8.30
CA PRO A 174 1.31 -26.19 -7.70
C PRO A 174 0.35 -26.66 -8.79
N GLU A 175 0.14 -27.98 -8.90
CA GLU A 175 -0.96 -28.55 -9.69
C GLU A 175 -2.28 -27.90 -9.25
N LYS A 176 -3.19 -27.69 -10.20
CA LYS A 176 -4.51 -27.12 -9.89
C LYS A 176 -5.16 -27.98 -8.80
N ALA A 177 -5.86 -27.36 -7.85
CA ALA A 177 -6.47 -28.06 -6.71
C ALA A 177 -7.37 -29.25 -7.10
N ALA A 178 -7.83 -29.31 -8.36
CA ALA A 178 -8.61 -30.42 -8.91
C ALA A 178 -7.81 -31.73 -9.14
N GLU A 179 -6.48 -31.71 -9.25
CA GLU A 179 -5.62 -32.91 -9.44
C GLU A 179 -5.01 -33.45 -8.14
N ARG A 180 -5.10 -32.67 -7.04
CA ARG A 180 -4.46 -32.93 -5.74
C ARG A 180 -4.91 -34.22 -5.05
N ILE A 181 -6.05 -34.83 -5.43
CA ILE A 181 -6.57 -36.03 -4.75
C ILE A 181 -5.77 -37.30 -5.12
N GLN A 182 -5.02 -37.30 -6.24
CA GLN A 182 -4.33 -38.51 -6.71
C GLN A 182 -2.86 -38.62 -6.24
N ASN A 183 -2.24 -37.52 -5.80
CA ASN A 183 -0.80 -37.43 -5.49
C ASN A 183 -0.52 -37.13 -4.00
N ILE A 184 -1.27 -37.74 -3.07
CA ILE A 184 -1.07 -37.54 -1.62
C ILE A 184 0.22 -38.26 -1.12
N ASP A 185 0.73 -39.25 -1.85
CA ASP A 185 1.80 -40.13 -1.36
C ASP A 185 3.24 -39.68 -1.73
N THR A 186 3.45 -38.48 -2.25
CA THR A 186 4.80 -37.96 -2.57
C THR A 186 5.02 -36.55 -2.05
N GLU A 187 4.54 -36.24 -0.84
CA GLU A 187 4.83 -34.95 -0.18
C GLU A 187 6.15 -35.03 0.61
N GLU A 188 7.24 -35.41 -0.07
CA GLU A 188 8.58 -35.32 0.49
C GLU A 188 9.01 -33.84 0.50
N SER A 189 8.71 -33.19 1.63
CA SER A 189 9.28 -31.93 2.14
C SER A 189 10.23 -31.19 1.19
N ILE A 190 9.68 -30.29 0.35
CA ILE A 190 10.48 -29.25 -0.28
C ILE A 190 11.07 -28.41 0.86
N SER A 191 12.33 -28.66 1.14
CA SER A 191 13.13 -27.94 2.13
C SER A 191 13.03 -26.43 1.83
N ALA A 192 12.51 -25.65 2.78
CA ALA A 192 12.31 -24.20 2.68
C ALA A 192 13.58 -23.39 2.36
N ARG A 193 14.76 -24.03 2.34
CA ARG A 193 16.03 -23.42 1.91
C ARG A 193 16.38 -23.67 0.43
N ARG A 194 15.83 -24.71 -0.21
CA ARG A 194 16.22 -25.13 -1.57
C ARG A 194 15.32 -24.61 -2.68
N TRP A 195 14.12 -24.14 -2.36
CA TRP A 195 13.16 -23.63 -3.35
C TRP A 195 13.70 -22.48 -4.22
N LEU A 196 14.55 -21.60 -3.66
CA LEU A 196 15.18 -20.52 -4.43
C LEU A 196 16.10 -21.07 -5.53
N LEU A 197 16.91 -22.08 -5.21
CA LEU A 197 17.83 -22.72 -6.16
C LEU A 197 17.05 -23.50 -7.23
N GLU A 198 15.92 -24.10 -6.85
CA GLU A 198 15.02 -24.79 -7.78
C GLU A 198 14.32 -23.81 -8.72
N ALA A 199 13.89 -22.63 -8.23
CA ALA A 199 13.35 -21.57 -9.07
C ALA A 199 14.35 -21.12 -10.15
N PHE A 200 15.64 -21.00 -9.81
CA PHE A 200 16.68 -20.67 -10.79
C PHE A 200 16.88 -21.76 -11.86
N LYS A 201 16.74 -23.03 -11.49
CA LYS A 201 16.85 -24.15 -12.44
C LYS A 201 15.69 -24.22 -13.43
N THR A 202 14.56 -23.58 -13.12
CA THR A 202 13.37 -23.51 -13.99
C THR A 202 13.64 -22.78 -15.31
N TYR A 203 14.73 -21.99 -15.42
CA TYR A 203 15.20 -21.39 -16.67
C TYR A 203 15.38 -22.42 -17.81
N ARG A 204 15.71 -23.67 -17.47
CA ARG A 204 15.95 -24.74 -18.45
C ARG A 204 14.67 -25.33 -19.05
N ASN A 205 13.50 -25.02 -18.50
CA ASN A 205 12.24 -25.69 -18.83
C ASN A 205 11.46 -25.01 -19.97
N GLY A 206 11.93 -23.88 -20.49
CA GLY A 206 11.36 -23.20 -21.66
C GLY A 206 11.22 -21.68 -21.49
N TRP A 207 11.04 -20.95 -22.61
CA TRP A 207 11.09 -19.48 -22.63
C TRP A 207 10.05 -18.77 -21.75
N LYS A 208 8.86 -19.36 -21.54
CA LYS A 208 7.79 -18.75 -20.73
C LYS A 208 8.21 -18.67 -19.26
N GLU A 209 8.85 -19.72 -18.77
CA GLU A 209 9.39 -19.79 -17.41
C GLU A 209 10.52 -18.79 -17.21
N VAL A 210 11.38 -18.62 -18.23
CA VAL A 210 12.43 -17.58 -18.24
C VAL A 210 11.83 -16.19 -18.13
N VAL A 211 10.77 -15.90 -18.89
CA VAL A 211 10.09 -14.60 -18.83
C VAL A 211 9.52 -14.35 -17.42
N VAL A 212 8.82 -15.34 -16.86
CA VAL A 212 8.22 -15.23 -15.51
C VAL A 212 9.32 -15.06 -14.45
N LEU A 213 10.41 -15.82 -14.52
CA LEU A 213 11.58 -15.68 -13.63
C LEU A 213 12.23 -14.28 -13.75
N SER A 214 12.38 -13.79 -14.97
CA SER A 214 12.96 -12.46 -15.25
C SER A 214 12.07 -11.35 -14.67
N VAL A 215 10.75 -11.47 -14.84
CA VAL A 215 9.77 -10.55 -14.24
C VAL A 215 9.86 -10.57 -12.72
N ALA A 216 9.98 -11.75 -12.09
CA ALA A 216 10.13 -11.88 -10.64
C ALA A 216 11.34 -11.11 -10.12
N TYR A 217 12.51 -11.35 -10.74
CA TYR A 217 13.76 -10.70 -10.35
C TYR A 217 13.72 -9.19 -10.61
N PHE A 218 13.16 -8.78 -11.76
CA PHE A 218 12.94 -7.38 -12.08
C PHE A 218 12.08 -6.69 -11.02
N MET A 219 10.94 -7.27 -10.62
CA MET A 219 10.08 -6.72 -9.56
C MET A 219 10.83 -6.57 -8.23
N ILE A 220 11.62 -7.57 -7.83
CA ILE A 220 12.39 -7.48 -6.59
C ILE A 220 13.43 -6.36 -6.68
N LEU A 221 14.19 -6.29 -7.77
CA LEU A 221 15.21 -5.26 -7.98
C LEU A 221 14.62 -3.84 -8.02
N THR A 222 13.56 -3.62 -8.80
CA THR A 222 12.89 -2.33 -8.86
C THR A 222 12.28 -1.97 -7.52
N GLY A 223 11.73 -2.93 -6.78
CA GLY A 223 11.25 -2.75 -5.42
C GLY A 223 12.34 -2.22 -4.48
N PHE A 224 13.51 -2.86 -4.44
CA PHE A 224 14.65 -2.40 -3.63
C PHE A 224 15.17 -1.04 -4.09
N LEU A 225 15.25 -0.80 -5.41
CA LEU A 225 15.70 0.46 -5.97
C LEU A 225 14.75 1.61 -5.60
N ILE A 226 13.44 1.39 -5.62
CA ILE A 226 12.45 2.39 -5.21
C ILE A 226 12.53 2.66 -3.71
N ILE A 227 12.75 1.63 -2.88
CA ILE A 227 12.93 1.85 -1.42
C ILE A 227 14.18 2.68 -1.16
N VAL A 228 15.35 2.25 -1.65
CA VAL A 228 16.61 2.95 -1.36
C VAL A 228 16.63 4.33 -2.02
N GLY A 229 16.36 4.40 -3.32
CA GLY A 229 16.41 5.63 -4.09
C GLY A 229 15.27 6.60 -3.75
N GLY A 230 14.07 6.08 -3.51
CA GLY A 230 12.91 6.88 -3.13
C GLY A 230 13.04 7.44 -1.71
N THR A 231 13.43 6.62 -0.73
CA THR A 231 13.67 7.12 0.63
C THR A 231 14.81 8.12 0.66
N TYR A 232 15.94 7.85 0.00
CA TYR A 232 17.07 8.78 -0.07
C TYR A 232 16.67 10.12 -0.69
N ALA A 233 15.97 10.10 -1.83
CA ALA A 233 15.52 11.32 -2.49
C ALA A 233 14.57 12.14 -1.61
N THR A 234 13.63 11.49 -0.90
CA THR A 234 12.69 12.20 -0.03
C THR A 234 13.39 12.79 1.20
N VAL A 235 14.36 12.09 1.79
CA VAL A 235 15.16 12.62 2.90
C VAL A 235 15.94 13.88 2.49
N LEU A 236 16.54 13.87 1.29
CA LEU A 236 17.24 15.06 0.78
C LEU A 236 16.30 16.24 0.57
N VAL A 237 15.10 16.01 0.02
CA VAL A 237 14.10 17.08 -0.15
C VAL A 237 13.67 17.64 1.20
N ILE A 238 13.43 16.77 2.19
CA ILE A 238 13.08 17.21 3.54
C ILE A 238 14.19 18.06 4.16
N GLN A 239 15.44 17.60 4.06
CA GLN A 239 16.59 18.35 4.58
C GLN A 239 16.71 19.73 3.92
N ALA A 240 16.62 19.79 2.59
CA ALA A 240 16.66 21.04 1.85
C ALA A 240 15.52 21.98 2.29
N SER A 241 14.31 21.47 2.50
CA SER A 241 13.18 22.29 2.96
C SER A 241 13.43 22.89 4.36
N TYR A 242 14.04 22.14 5.28
CA TYR A 242 14.42 22.65 6.61
C TYR A 242 15.56 23.68 6.53
N ASP A 243 16.57 23.43 5.69
CA ASP A 243 17.72 24.33 5.51
C ASP A 243 17.30 25.67 4.88
N GLU A 244 16.30 25.66 3.99
CA GLU A 244 15.71 26.87 3.38
C GLU A 244 14.76 27.62 4.32
N GLY A 245 14.45 27.09 5.51
CA GLY A 245 13.51 27.68 6.46
C GLY A 245 12.05 27.68 5.98
N SER A 246 11.74 26.91 4.94
CA SER A 246 10.40 26.78 4.35
C SER A 246 9.42 25.98 5.20
N VAL A 247 9.92 25.34 6.27
CA VAL A 247 9.16 24.41 7.12
C VAL A 247 9.23 24.87 8.57
N SER A 248 8.08 24.95 9.21
CA SER A 248 7.99 25.29 10.63
C SER A 248 8.45 24.14 11.54
N GLY A 249 8.79 24.48 12.80
CA GLY A 249 9.19 23.48 13.79
C GLY A 249 8.10 22.44 14.08
N VAL A 250 8.51 21.27 14.57
CA VAL A 250 7.58 20.21 15.02
C VAL A 250 6.64 20.79 16.07
N PHE A 251 5.33 20.54 15.94
CA PHE A 251 4.25 21.13 16.78
C PHE A 251 4.05 22.65 16.68
N SER A 252 4.51 23.31 15.61
CA SER A 252 4.16 24.71 15.41
C SER A 252 2.76 24.86 14.78
N CYS A 253 1.95 25.77 15.31
CA CYS A 253 0.65 26.16 14.74
C CYS A 253 0.81 27.08 13.50
N ALA A 254 1.89 26.94 12.72
CA ALA A 254 2.07 27.70 11.49
C ALA A 254 1.18 27.13 10.37
N ASP A 255 0.53 28.01 9.61
CA ASP A 255 -0.26 27.62 8.44
C ASP A 255 0.65 27.03 7.35
N SER A 256 0.56 25.72 7.13
CA SER A 256 1.25 25.00 6.04
C SER A 256 0.48 25.03 4.70
N SER A 257 -0.38 26.04 4.48
CA SER A 257 -1.34 26.07 3.37
C SER A 257 -0.95 26.94 2.19
#